data_AF-R4LAM7-F1
#
_entry.id   AF-R4LAM7-F1
#
_cell.length_a   1.000
_cell.length_b   1.000
_cell.length_c   1.000
_cell.angle_alpha   90.00
_cell.angle_beta   90.00
_cell.angle_gamma   90.00
#
_symmetry.space_group_name_H-M   'P 1'
#
loop_
_entity.id
_entity.type
_entity.pdbx_description
1 polymer ?
#
loop_
_entity_poly.entity_id
_entity_poly.type
_entity_poly.pdbx_seq_one_letter_code
_entity_poly.pdbx_strand_id
1 'polypeptide(L)'
;TGLRRMIPFHNFDEELEGYSPHLTSLVSGLNYASRPAGFCLQDLVDFVDVQDVARWRERLLHSIDIGYAVDHEGNDIPLDADHGIDILGALLEASHDSLNYEYYGNLHNSGHVMMARIH
;
A
#
# COMPACT_ATOMS: atom_id res chain seq x y z
N THR A 1 -3.90 -18.69 -21.44
CA THR A 1 -2.79 -19.06 -20.55
C THR A 1 -3.18 -20.11 -19.49
N GLY A 2 -4.46 -20.46 -19.27
CA GLY A 2 -4.83 -21.55 -18.35
C GLY A 2 -4.54 -21.28 -16.87
N LEU A 3 -4.13 -20.05 -16.53
CA LEU A 3 -3.81 -19.63 -15.17
C LEU A 3 -5.09 -19.38 -14.36
N ARG A 4 -4.97 -19.61 -13.05
CA ARG A 4 -6.02 -19.22 -12.09
C ARG A 4 -6.06 -17.71 -11.92
N ARG A 5 -7.17 -17.19 -11.38
CA ARG A 5 -7.25 -15.77 -10.97
C ARG A 5 -6.17 -15.48 -9.93
N MET A 6 -5.61 -14.28 -9.99
CA MET A 6 -4.63 -13.79 -9.00
C MET A 6 -5.28 -13.72 -7.62
N ILE A 7 -4.52 -14.12 -6.60
CA ILE A 7 -4.95 -14.10 -5.20
C ILE A 7 -4.44 -12.79 -4.59
N PRO A 8 -5.30 -12.01 -3.92
CA PRO A 8 -4.88 -10.74 -3.33
C PRO A 8 -3.91 -10.96 -2.16
N PHE A 9 -2.86 -10.14 -2.11
CA PHE A 9 -1.93 -10.09 -0.98
C PHE A 9 -2.55 -9.29 0.17
N HIS A 10 -3.36 -9.96 0.99
CA HIS A 10 -4.13 -9.34 2.09
C HIS A 10 -3.55 -9.66 3.47
N ASN A 11 -2.73 -10.70 3.58
CA ASN A 11 -1.99 -11.06 4.78
C ASN A 11 -0.52 -10.65 4.63
N PHE A 12 -0.06 -9.69 5.43
CA PHE A 12 1.29 -9.14 5.30
C PHE A 12 2.39 -10.05 5.85
N ASP A 13 2.00 -11.14 6.53
CA ASP A 13 2.90 -12.19 7.01
C ASP A 13 3.14 -13.29 5.94
N GLU A 14 2.41 -13.27 4.82
CA GLU A 14 2.60 -14.27 3.75
C GLU A 14 3.90 -14.08 2.99
N GLU A 15 4.50 -15.20 2.58
CA GLU A 15 5.69 -15.23 1.75
C GLU A 15 5.37 -14.75 0.33
N LEU A 16 6.17 -13.82 -0.19
CA LEU A 16 6.07 -13.34 -1.56
C LEU A 16 6.72 -14.30 -2.55
N GLU A 17 6.16 -14.34 -3.76
CA GLU A 17 6.77 -15.07 -4.87
C GLU A 17 8.07 -14.39 -5.32
N GLY A 18 8.98 -15.22 -5.82
CA GLY A 18 10.22 -14.75 -6.40
C GLY A 18 10.04 -14.13 -7.78
N TYR A 19 10.83 -13.11 -8.08
CA TYR A 19 10.89 -12.48 -9.40
C TYR A 19 12.30 -11.93 -9.67
N SER A 20 12.82 -12.21 -10.87
CA SER A 20 14.09 -11.66 -11.34
C SER A 20 13.85 -10.75 -12.54
N PRO A 21 14.03 -9.42 -12.39
CA PRO A 21 13.68 -8.47 -13.44
C PRO A 21 14.64 -8.51 -14.64
N HIS A 22 15.90 -8.94 -14.44
CA HIS A 22 16.96 -8.88 -15.45
C HIS A 22 17.16 -7.48 -16.06
N LEU A 23 16.91 -6.44 -15.26
CA LEU A 23 17.06 -5.04 -15.65
C LEU A 23 18.33 -4.43 -15.06
N THR A 24 19.02 -3.64 -15.86
CA THR A 24 20.20 -2.87 -15.46
C THR A 24 19.94 -1.39 -15.68
N SER A 25 20.24 -0.56 -14.68
CA SER A 25 20.26 0.90 -14.82
C SER A 25 21.49 1.31 -15.64
N LEU A 26 21.28 1.90 -16.81
CA LEU A 26 22.37 2.42 -17.65
C LEU A 26 23.10 3.61 -17.02
N VAL A 27 22.47 4.27 -16.04
CA VAL A 27 23.05 5.44 -15.37
C VAL A 27 24.09 5.03 -14.32
N SER A 28 23.77 4.02 -13.49
CA SER A 28 24.66 3.57 -12.41
C SER A 28 25.44 2.29 -12.75
N GLY A 29 25.02 1.54 -13.77
CA GLY A 29 25.51 0.19 -14.05
C GLY A 29 25.00 -0.87 -13.06
N LEU A 30 24.16 -0.49 -12.09
CA LEU A 30 23.60 -1.41 -11.11
C LEU A 30 22.35 -2.12 -11.63
N ASN A 31 22.13 -3.34 -11.17
CA ASN A 31 20.92 -4.10 -11.48
C ASN A 31 19.78 -3.75 -10.54
N TYR A 32 18.55 -3.83 -11.04
CA TYR A 32 17.39 -3.94 -10.16
C TYR A 32 17.48 -5.28 -9.44
N ALA A 33 17.39 -5.26 -8.10
CA ALA A 33 17.52 -6.44 -7.29
C ALA A 33 16.47 -7.49 -7.67
N SER A 34 16.89 -8.76 -7.71
CA SER A 34 15.96 -9.88 -7.82
C SER A 34 15.45 -10.24 -6.43
N ARG A 35 14.17 -10.62 -6.33
CA ARG A 35 13.58 -11.14 -5.11
C ARG A 35 13.50 -12.67 -5.21
N PRO A 36 14.24 -13.46 -4.42
CA PRO A 36 13.98 -14.89 -4.31
C PRO A 36 12.61 -15.16 -3.67
N ALA A 37 12.07 -16.38 -3.81
CA ALA A 37 10.84 -16.74 -3.13
C ALA A 37 11.07 -16.93 -1.62
N GLY A 38 10.02 -16.77 -0.81
CA GLY A 38 10.05 -17.09 0.63
C GLY A 38 10.35 -15.91 1.56
N PHE A 39 10.34 -14.68 1.06
CA PHE A 39 10.47 -13.48 1.89
C PHE A 39 9.09 -12.98 2.31
N CYS A 40 8.94 -12.60 3.58
CA CYS A 40 7.78 -11.86 4.10
C CYS A 40 8.12 -10.37 4.18
N LEU A 41 7.11 -9.50 4.25
CA LEU A 41 7.36 -8.06 4.48
C LEU A 41 8.09 -7.85 5.81
N GLN A 42 8.99 -6.86 5.83
CA GLN A 42 9.79 -6.50 7.00
C GLN A 42 9.75 -4.98 7.19
N ASP A 43 9.93 -4.56 8.44
CA ASP A 43 9.98 -3.14 8.79
C ASP A 43 11.15 -2.44 8.11
N LEU A 44 10.91 -1.20 7.69
CA LEU A 44 11.93 -0.31 7.14
C LEU A 44 12.27 0.75 8.20
N VAL A 45 13.43 0.60 8.85
CA VAL A 45 13.88 1.39 10.02
C VAL A 45 13.67 2.90 9.87
N ASP A 46 13.91 3.45 8.68
CA ASP A 46 13.85 4.88 8.41
C ASP A 46 12.59 5.32 7.64
N PHE A 47 11.55 4.47 7.55
CA PHE A 47 10.39 4.74 6.69
C PHE A 47 9.04 4.31 7.27
N VAL A 48 8.79 3.01 7.45
CA VAL A 48 7.47 2.48 7.86
C VAL A 48 7.62 1.07 8.40
N ASP A 49 6.79 0.72 9.39
CA ASP A 49 6.67 -0.67 9.86
C ASP A 49 5.47 -1.40 9.22
N VAL A 50 5.48 -2.73 9.25
CA VAL A 50 4.38 -3.56 8.70
C VAL A 50 3.07 -3.28 9.45
N GLN A 51 3.16 -2.92 10.73
CA GLN A 51 2.02 -2.67 11.59
C GLN A 51 1.26 -1.39 11.21
N ASP A 52 1.95 -0.35 10.76
CA ASP A 52 1.40 0.92 10.30
C ASP A 52 0.60 0.70 9.03
N VAL A 53 1.15 -0.05 8.08
CA VAL A 53 0.46 -0.47 6.84
C VAL A 53 -0.81 -1.26 7.17
N ALA A 54 -0.73 -2.20 8.13
CA ALA A 54 -1.91 -2.93 8.60
C ALA A 54 -2.94 -1.99 9.24
N ARG A 55 -2.51 -1.04 10.08
CA ARG A 55 -3.39 -0.09 10.77
C ARG A 55 -4.10 0.84 9.78
N TRP A 56 -3.41 1.31 8.76
CA TRP A 56 -3.99 2.14 7.69
C TRP A 56 -5.05 1.39 6.90
N ARG A 57 -4.80 0.12 6.56
CA ARG A 57 -5.81 -0.75 5.94
C ARG A 57 -7.06 -0.84 6.81
N GLU A 58 -6.91 -1.13 8.11
CA GLU A 58 -8.06 -1.25 9.03
C GLU A 58 -8.85 0.05 9.14
N ARG A 59 -8.18 1.21 9.22
CA ARG A 59 -8.84 2.52 9.25
C ARG A 59 -9.61 2.82 7.96
N LEU A 60 -9.03 2.51 6.81
CA LEU A 60 -9.67 2.69 5.52
C LEU A 60 -10.92 1.80 5.39
N LEU A 61 -10.79 0.52 5.74
CA LEU A 61 -11.93 -0.42 5.75
C LEU A 61 -13.03 0.05 6.71
N HIS A 62 -12.66 0.51 7.90
CA HIS A 62 -13.62 1.05 8.86
C HIS A 62 -14.41 2.24 8.29
N SER A 63 -13.73 3.19 7.64
CA SER A 63 -14.39 4.33 6.98
C SER A 63 -15.33 3.91 5.85
N ILE A 64 -14.94 2.88 5.08
CA ILE A 64 -15.81 2.29 4.05
C ILE A 64 -17.07 1.69 4.69
N ASP A 65 -16.91 0.93 5.77
CA ASP A 65 -18.02 0.23 6.44
C ASP A 65 -19.03 1.20 7.09
N ILE A 66 -18.55 2.30 7.68
CA ILE A 66 -19.42 3.32 8.32
C ILE A 66 -19.96 4.36 7.33
N GLY A 67 -19.41 4.42 6.11
CA GLY A 67 -19.89 5.28 5.02
C GLY A 67 -19.37 6.72 5.05
N TYR A 68 -18.32 7.02 5.81
CA TYR A 68 -17.67 8.33 5.84
C TYR A 68 -16.17 8.23 6.17
N ALA A 69 -15.40 9.18 5.65
CA ALA A 69 -14.01 9.42 6.02
C ALA A 69 -13.92 10.56 7.04
N VAL A 70 -12.81 10.63 7.79
CA VAL A 70 -12.56 11.70 8.77
C VAL A 70 -11.46 12.61 8.22
N ASP A 71 -11.75 13.89 8.03
CA ASP A 71 -10.74 14.85 7.59
C ASP A 71 -9.72 15.19 8.69
N HIS A 72 -8.71 15.98 8.35
CA HIS A 72 -7.67 16.42 9.30
C HIS A 72 -8.19 17.31 10.45
N GLU A 73 -9.37 17.91 10.33
CA GLU A 73 -10.02 18.69 11.38
C GLU A 73 -10.93 17.84 12.27
N GLY A 74 -11.16 16.58 11.89
CA GLY A 74 -12.01 15.63 12.62
C GLY A 74 -13.48 15.64 12.16
N ASN A 75 -13.80 16.25 11.01
CA ASN A 75 -15.15 16.22 10.45
C ASN A 75 -15.39 14.93 9.66
N ASP A 76 -16.63 14.43 9.75
CA ASP A 76 -17.09 13.29 8.96
C ASP A 76 -17.46 13.73 7.54
N ILE A 77 -16.73 13.24 6.55
CA ILE A 77 -16.93 13.49 5.12
C ILE A 77 -17.61 12.26 4.49
N PRO A 78 -18.87 12.36 4.03
CA PRO A 78 -19.60 11.22 3.48
C PRO A 78 -18.92 10.59 2.26
N LEU A 79 -18.90 9.26 2.20
CA LEU A 79 -18.50 8.50 1.02
C LEU A 79 -19.72 8.24 0.13
N ASP A 80 -20.17 9.28 -0.58
CA ASP A 80 -21.34 9.21 -1.45
C ASP A 80 -21.06 8.49 -2.79
N ALA A 81 -22.12 8.25 -3.56
CA ALA A 81 -22.01 7.52 -4.83
C ALA A 81 -21.28 8.29 -5.94
N ASP A 82 -21.18 9.62 -5.83
CA ASP A 82 -20.63 10.49 -6.88
C ASP A 82 -19.14 10.78 -6.64
N HIS A 83 -18.73 10.96 -5.38
CA HIS A 83 -17.39 11.40 -4.97
C HIS A 83 -16.68 10.42 -4.04
N GLY A 84 -17.38 9.45 -3.43
CA GLY A 84 -16.81 8.57 -2.42
C GLY A 84 -15.61 7.78 -2.94
N ILE A 85 -15.63 7.34 -4.21
CA ILE A 85 -14.50 6.62 -4.80
C ILE A 85 -13.28 7.50 -5.06
N ASP A 86 -13.49 8.78 -5.38
CA ASP A 86 -12.41 9.76 -5.59
C ASP A 86 -11.70 10.03 -4.25
N ILE A 87 -12.49 10.25 -3.20
CA ILE A 87 -11.99 10.37 -1.82
C ILE A 87 -11.19 9.12 -1.44
N LEU A 88 -11.77 7.92 -1.60
CA LEU A 88 -11.08 6.67 -1.25
C LEU A 88 -9.80 6.46 -2.05
N GLY A 89 -9.77 6.86 -3.32
CA GLY A 89 -8.56 6.85 -4.15
C GLY A 89 -7.47 7.74 -3.56
N ALA A 90 -7.82 8.98 -3.22
CA ALA A 90 -6.90 9.94 -2.61
C ALA A 90 -6.36 9.45 -1.25
N LEU A 91 -7.18 8.81 -0.43
CA LEU A 91 -6.78 8.23 0.85
C LEU A 91 -5.88 6.99 0.69
N LEU A 92 -6.21 6.08 -0.24
CA LEU A 92 -5.51 4.81 -0.45
C LEU A 92 -4.13 5.01 -1.08
N GLU A 93 -4.06 5.83 -2.14
CA GLU A 93 -2.78 6.23 -2.75
C GLU A 93 -2.01 7.20 -1.86
N ALA A 94 -2.72 7.90 -0.97
CA ALA A 94 -2.19 8.99 -0.16
C ALA A 94 -1.62 10.13 -1.01
N SER A 95 -2.44 10.57 -1.96
CA SER A 95 -2.12 11.70 -2.83
C SER A 95 -2.15 13.03 -2.05
N HIS A 96 -1.76 14.11 -2.72
CA HIS A 96 -1.88 15.47 -2.18
C HIS A 96 -3.32 15.79 -1.72
N ASP A 97 -4.32 15.18 -2.34
CA ASP A 97 -5.73 15.45 -2.08
C ASP A 97 -6.31 14.56 -0.97
N SER A 98 -5.47 13.80 -0.26
CA SER A 98 -5.88 13.01 0.89
C SER A 98 -6.41 13.92 2.01
N LEU A 99 -7.63 13.63 2.47
CA LEU A 99 -8.31 14.42 3.51
C LEU A 99 -7.59 14.37 4.87
N ASN A 100 -6.87 13.28 5.14
CA ASN A 100 -6.19 13.06 6.42
C ASN A 100 -5.03 12.05 6.28
N TYR A 101 -3.91 12.51 5.75
CA TYR A 101 -2.70 11.71 5.55
C TYR A 101 -2.17 11.09 6.85
N GLU A 102 -2.20 11.82 7.96
CA GLU A 102 -1.68 11.31 9.24
C GLU A 102 -2.51 10.12 9.78
N TYR A 103 -3.81 10.10 9.48
CA TYR A 103 -4.71 9.06 9.92
C TYR A 103 -4.78 7.87 8.96
N TYR A 104 -5.01 8.11 7.66
CA TYR A 104 -5.14 7.04 6.66
C TYR A 104 -3.80 6.57 6.09
N GLY A 105 -2.73 7.33 6.31
CA GLY A 105 -1.38 6.92 6.00
C GLY A 105 -1.07 6.87 4.51
N ASN A 106 -0.14 5.99 4.15
CA ASN A 106 0.42 5.87 2.81
C ASN A 106 0.41 4.42 2.29
N LEU A 107 -0.76 3.78 2.35
CA LEU A 107 -0.89 2.33 2.21
C LEU A 107 -0.32 1.78 0.89
N HIS A 108 -0.78 2.31 -0.25
CA HIS A 108 -0.36 1.83 -1.57
C HIS A 108 1.14 2.06 -1.82
N ASN A 109 1.65 3.27 -1.59
CA ASN A 109 3.05 3.57 -1.93
C ASN A 109 4.00 2.89 -0.95
N SER A 110 3.65 2.80 0.35
CA SER A 110 4.45 2.05 1.31
C SER A 110 4.53 0.57 0.94
N GLY A 111 3.44 -0.03 0.45
CA GLY A 111 3.46 -1.40 -0.09
C GLY A 111 4.50 -1.57 -1.22
N HIS A 112 4.54 -0.66 -2.19
CA HIS A 112 5.56 -0.67 -3.24
C HIS A 112 6.98 -0.57 -2.68
N VAL A 113 7.22 0.36 -1.75
CA VAL A 113 8.56 0.59 -1.17
C VAL A 113 9.03 -0.63 -0.38
N MET A 114 8.16 -1.21 0.45
CA MET A 114 8.49 -2.41 1.24
C MET A 114 8.82 -3.59 0.34
N MET A 115 8.01 -3.86 -0.69
CA MET A 115 8.28 -4.95 -1.65
C MET A 115 9.54 -4.70 -2.48
N ALA A 116 9.86 -3.44 -2.79
CA ALA A 116 11.05 -3.07 -3.56
C ALA A 116 12.35 -3.21 -2.76
N ARG A 117 12.29 -3.05 -1.42
CA ARG A 117 13.46 -3.06 -0.51
C ARG A 117 13.57 -4.32 0.35
N ILE A 118 12.84 -5.37 0.01
CA ILE A 118 12.77 -6.62 0.80
C ILE A 118 14.03 -7.52 0.74
N HIS A 119 15.05 -7.10 -0.01
CA HIS A 119 16.27 -7.88 -0.30
C HIS A 119 17.45 -7.40 0.55
#